data_AF-A0A7X7J5B1-F1
#
_entry.id   AF-A0A7X7J5B1-F1
#
_cell.length_a   1.000
_cell.length_b   1.000
_cell.length_c   1.000
_cell.angle_alpha   90.00
_cell.angle_beta   90.00
_cell.angle_gamma   90.00
#
_symmetry.space_group_name_H-M   'P 1'
#
loop_
_entity.id
_entity.type
_entity.pdbx_description
1 polymer ?
#
loop_
_entity_poly.entity_id
_entity_poly.type
_entity_poly.pdbx_seq_one_letter_code
_entity_poly.pdbx_strand_id
1 'polypeptide(L)' 'MKCHNCNKKATVHLTEIVDGKVMEMHLCEECARAQSQHMEQQFGLADLLAGLTDFGKQIPATAKEELKCPTCGLT' A
#
# COMPACT_ATOMS: atom_id res chain seq x y z
N MET A 1 19.51 21.11 -5.79
CA MET A 1 18.63 20.09 -5.20
C MET A 1 18.76 20.09 -3.67
N LYS A 2 17.91 20.86 -2.97
CA LYS A 2 17.87 20.91 -1.50
C LYS A 2 16.72 20.06 -0.97
N CYS A 3 16.86 19.51 0.22
CA CYS A 3 15.82 18.82 0.96
C CYS A 3 14.75 19.82 1.38
N HIS A 4 13.48 19.50 1.10
CA HIS A 4 12.35 20.36 1.47
C HIS A 4 12.20 20.56 2.98
N ASN A 5 12.62 19.59 3.80
CA ASN A 5 12.41 19.65 5.25
C ASN A 5 13.54 20.35 6.01
N CYS A 6 14.79 20.19 5.58
CA CYS A 6 15.96 20.61 6.39
C CYS A 6 17.01 21.38 5.59
N ASN A 7 16.76 21.70 4.31
CA ASN A 7 17.66 22.45 3.42
C ASN A 7 19.04 21.81 3.14
N LYS A 8 19.34 20.62 3.66
CA LYS A 8 20.51 19.80 3.27
C LYS A 8 20.45 19.37 1.80
N LYS A 9 21.51 18.79 1.24
CA LYS A 9 21.48 18.24 -0.12
C LYS A 9 20.44 17.12 -0.22
N ALA A 10 19.55 17.20 -1.20
CA ALA A 10 18.60 16.13 -1.48
C ALA A 10 19.27 15.01 -2.28
N THR A 11 18.92 13.77 -1.94
CA THR A 11 19.41 12.54 -2.58
C THR A 11 18.28 11.58 -2.95
N VAL A 12 17.08 11.83 -2.44
CA VAL A 12 15.88 11.02 -2.67
C VAL A 12 14.82 11.88 -3.36
N HIS A 13 14.19 11.33 -4.39
CA HIS A 13 12.98 11.88 -4.99
C HIS A 13 11.80 11.01 -4.55
N LEU A 14 10.80 11.64 -3.97
CA LEU A 14 9.61 10.99 -3.43
C LEU A 14 8.39 11.52 -4.19
N THR A 15 7.58 10.59 -4.68
CA THR A 15 6.30 10.87 -5.33
C THR A 15 5.21 10.16 -4.54
N GLU A 16 4.22 10.90 -4.09
CA GLU A 16 3.09 10.39 -3.32
C GLU A 16 1.78 10.75 -4.01
N ILE A 17 0.79 9.87 -3.91
CA ILE A 17 -0.56 10.12 -4.43
C ILE A 17 -1.51 10.19 -3.23
N VAL A 18 -2.01 11.39 -2.94
CA VAL A 18 -2.96 11.64 -1.84
C VAL A 18 -4.25 12.15 -2.45
N ASP A 19 -5.36 11.43 -2.24
CA ASP A 19 -6.69 11.77 -2.78
C ASP A 19 -6.69 12.02 -4.30
N GLY A 20 -5.94 11.20 -5.04
CA GLY A 20 -5.80 11.31 -6.49
C GLY A 20 -4.91 12.46 -6.97
N LYS A 21 -4.28 13.20 -6.06
CA LYS A 21 -3.32 14.27 -6.40
C LYS A 21 -1.89 13.76 -6.24
N VAL A 22 -1.08 13.96 -7.27
CA VAL A 22 0.34 13.63 -7.25
C VAL A 22 1.10 14.77 -6.55
N MET A 23 1.86 14.42 -5.52
CA MET A 23 2.75 15.32 -4.79
C MET A 23 4.19 14.84 -4.95
N GLU A 24 5.07 15.74 -5.39
CA GLU A 24 6.49 15.44 -5.61
C GLU A 24 7.35 16.21 -4.61
N MET A 25 8.32 15.52 -4.01
CA MET A 25 9.21 16.07 -2.99
C MET A 25 10.64 15.58 -3.18
N HIS A 26 11.59 16.45 -2.90
CA HIS A 26 13.02 16.11 -2.81
C HIS A 26 13.47 16.11 -1.35
N LEU A 27 14.00 14.98 -0.88
CA LEU A 27 14.40 14.78 0.50
C LEU A 27 15.87 14.33 0.59
N CYS A 28 16.51 14.59 1.72
CA CYS A 28 17.73 13.88 2.09
C CYS A 28 17.37 12.51 2.68
N GLU A 29 18.35 11.62 2.76
CA GLU A 29 18.18 10.25 3.28
C GLU A 29 17.51 10.21 4.67
N GLU A 30 17.94 11.06 5.59
CA GLU A 30 17.38 11.14 6.95
C GLU A 30 15.89 11.51 6.95
N CYS A 31 15.51 12.53 6.17
CA CYS A 31 14.12 12.97 6.09
C CYS A 31 13.23 11.97 5.34
N ALA A 32 13.78 11.31 4.30
CA ALA A 32 13.05 10.26 3.58
C ALA A 32 12.72 9.07 4.48
N ARG A 33 13.68 8.66 5.33
CA ARG A 33 13.51 7.54 6.27
C ARG A 33 12.48 7.85 7.38
N ALA A 34 12.42 9.10 7.83
CA ALA A 34 11.37 9.52 8.77
C ALA A 34 9.99 9.53 8.11
N GLN A 35 9.90 9.97 6.84
CA GLN A 35 8.66 9.97 6.07
C GLN A 35 8.12 8.56 5.84
N SER A 36 8.99 7.59 5.50
CA SER A 36 8.57 6.21 5.24
C SER A 36 7.97 5.53 6.48
N GLN A 37 8.50 5.80 7.67
CA GLN A 37 7.95 5.26 8.92
C GLN A 37 6.52 5.76 9.19
N HIS A 38 6.21 6.98 8.79
CA HIS A 38 4.85 7.54 8.91
C HIS A 38 3.88 6.88 7.91
N MET A 39 4.34 6.59 6.68
CA MET A 39 3.54 5.87 5.68
C MET A 39 3.20 4.44 6.12
N GLU A 40 4.14 3.73 6.74
CA GLU A 40 3.89 2.37 7.28
C GLU A 40 2.78 2.34 8.34
N GLN A 41 2.60 3.44 9.08
CA GLN A 41 1.51 3.56 10.05
C GLN A 41 0.14 3.81 9.39
N GLN A 42 0.11 4.47 8.24
CA GLN A 42 -1.12 4.76 7.49
C GLN A 42 -1.67 3.53 6.75
N PHE A 43 -0.80 2.61 6.30
CA PHE A 43 -1.20 1.31 5.75
C PHE A 43 -1.26 0.22 6.84
N GLY A 44 -1.86 0.55 7.98
CA GLY A 44 -2.00 -0.40 9.08
C GLY A 44 -2.76 -1.66 8.63
N LEU A 45 -2.26 -2.83 9.00
CA LEU A 45 -2.91 -4.14 8.78
C LEU A 45 -4.41 -4.13 9.14
N ALA A 46 -4.80 -3.33 10.13
CA ALA A 46 -6.19 -3.16 10.53
C ALA A 46 -7.08 -2.58 9.42
N ASP A 47 -6.59 -1.60 8.64
CA ASP A 47 -7.34 -0.98 7.54
C ASP A 47 -7.50 -1.98 6.37
N LEU A 48 -6.43 -2.73 6.10
CA LEU A 48 -6.44 -3.79 5.09
C LEU A 48 -7.40 -4.94 5.48
N LEU A 49 -7.40 -5.37 6.74
CA LEU A 49 -8.32 -6.39 7.25
C LEU A 49 -9.78 -5.91 7.26
N ALA A 50 -10.03 -4.64 7.56
CA ALA A 50 -11.38 -4.07 7.49
C ALA A 50 -11.97 -4.17 6.08
N GLY A 51 -11.18 -3.85 5.04
CA GLY A 51 -11.59 -4.01 3.64
C GLY A 51 -11.86 -5.47 3.23
N LEU A 52 -11.08 -6.42 3.74
CA LEU A 52 -11.28 -7.86 3.48
C LEU A 52 -12.56 -8.41 4.12
N THR A 53 -12.94 -7.88 5.28
CA THR A 53 -14.15 -8.34 6.01
C THR A 53 -15.43 -8.00 5.24
N ASP A 54 -15.42 -6.92 4.46
CA ASP A 54 -16.57 -6.50 3.64
C ASP A 54 -16.74 -7.39 2.38
N PHE A 55 -15.63 -7.90 1.82
CA PHE A 55 -15.66 -8.92 0.76
C PHE A 55 -16.35 -10.22 1.19
N GLY A 56 -16.24 -10.60 2.48
CA GLY A 56 -16.85 -11.82 3.01
C GLY A 56 -18.38 -11.81 3.04
N LYS A 57 -19.03 -10.65 2.93
CA LYS A 57 -20.50 -10.52 2.97
C LYS A 57 -21.18 -10.71 1.62
N GLN A 58 -20.43 -10.67 0.52
CA GLN A 58 -20.98 -10.72 -0.84
C GLN A 58 -20.91 -12.09 -1.51
N ILE A 59 -20.55 -13.15 -0.78
CA ILE A 59 -20.56 -14.51 -1.33
C ILE A 59 -21.96 -15.09 -1.08
N PRO A 60 -22.87 -15.10 -2.08
CA PRO A 60 -24.04 -15.97 -1.97
C PRO A 60 -23.50 -17.39 -1.83
N ALA A 61 -24.05 -18.14 -0.86
CA ALA A 61 -23.73 -19.54 -0.66
C ALA A 61 -24.27 -20.39 -1.83
N THR A 62 -23.72 -20.23 -3.02
CA THR A 62 -23.97 -21.12 -4.16
C THR A 62 -23.04 -22.31 -4.04
N ALA A 63 -23.67 -23.49 -4.08
CA ALA A 63 -23.14 -24.82 -3.87
C ALA A 63 -21.65 -25.01 -4.22
N LYS A 64 -20.92 -25.66 -3.30
CA LYS A 64 -19.60 -26.24 -3.54
C LYS A 64 -19.67 -27.20 -4.74
N GLU A 65 -19.34 -26.71 -5.93
CA GLU A 65 -18.79 -27.58 -6.96
C GLU A 65 -17.28 -27.65 -6.73
N GLU A 66 -16.76 -28.87 -6.51
CA GLU A 66 -15.33 -29.12 -6.38
C GLU A 66 -14.63 -28.80 -7.71
N LEU A 67 -14.08 -27.59 -7.80
CA LEU A 67 -13.29 -27.13 -8.94
C LEU A 67 -11.95 -27.87 -8.94
N LYS A 68 -11.86 -28.97 -9.69
CA LYS A 68 -10.57 -29.65 -9.94
C LYS A 68 -9.84 -29.03 -11.12
N CYS A 69 -8.57 -28.66 -10.91
CA CYS A 69 -7.71 -28.19 -11.98
C CYS A 69 -7.48 -29.31 -13.02
N PRO A 70 -7.85 -29.13 -14.30
CA PRO A 70 -7.67 -30.18 -15.31
C PRO A 70 -6.20 -30.45 -15.63
N THR A 71 -5.30 -29.56 -15.23
CA THR A 71 -3.86 -29.67 -15.53
C THR A 71 -3.08 -30.37 -14.42
N CYS A 72 -3.40 -30.13 -13.14
CA CYS A 72 -2.66 -30.70 -12.02
C CYS A 72 -3.52 -31.49 -11.02
N GLY A 73 -4.84 -31.55 -11.21
CA GLY A 73 -5.76 -32.38 -10.42
C GLY A 73 -6.01 -31.90 -8.98
N LEU A 74 -5.39 -30.79 -8.58
CA LEU A 74 -5.63 -30.16 -7.28
C LEU A 74 -7.02 -29.52 -7.26
N THR A 75 -7.66 -29.61 -6.11
CA THR A 75 -9.00 -29.06 -5.81
C THR A 75 -8.85 -27.85 -4.92
#